data_AF-A0A7L8D129-F1
#
_entry.id   AF-A0A7L8D129-F1
#
_cell.length_a   1.000
_cell.length_b   1.000
_cell.length_c   1.000
_cell.angle_alpha   90.00
_cell.angle_beta   90.00
_cell.angle_gamma   90.00
#
_symmetry.space_group_name_H-M   'P 1'
#
loop_
_entity.id
_entity.type
_entity.pdbx_description
1 polymer ?
#
loop_
_entity_poly.entity_id
_entity_poly.type
_entity_poly.pdbx_seq_one_letter_code
_entity_poly.pdbx_strand_id
1 'polypeptide(L)'
;MDDKSGYAVFFFPQALEALGEAIKPYLQQGPAGEHMVCRNIDTGGAMFKMDLDGRTATGEAISLELMVPGSMVRMVVSARIEESFGFGPRIAVSSLVPAVAGKTRAPVPAATPEAGKGAG
;
A
#
# COMPACT_ATOMS: atom_id res chain seq x y z
N MET A 1 16.80 8.60 6.89
CA MET A 1 16.69 7.40 6.05
C MET A 1 15.22 7.05 6.12
N ASP A 2 14.43 7.73 5.30
CA ASP A 2 12.97 7.66 5.34
C ASP A 2 12.50 7.26 3.95
N ASP A 3 12.89 6.04 3.59
CA ASP A 3 12.22 5.28 2.56
C ASP A 3 10.76 5.18 3.01
N LYS A 4 9.85 5.94 2.39
CA LYS A 4 8.39 5.84 2.61
C LYS A 4 7.88 4.54 2.01
N SER A 5 8.32 3.47 2.65
CA SER A 5 8.04 2.09 2.35
C SER A 5 7.25 1.55 3.53
N GLY A 6 6.06 1.02 3.26
CA GLY A 6 5.16 0.48 4.28
C GLY A 6 4.41 -0.72 3.73
N TYR A 7 3.75 -1.46 4.62
CA TYR A 7 3.05 -2.69 4.30
C TYR A 7 1.58 -2.58 4.68
N ALA A 8 0.70 -3.10 3.83
CA ALA A 8 -0.69 -3.38 4.17
C ALA A 8 -0.85 -4.90 4.35
N VAL A 9 -1.29 -5.32 5.52
CA VAL A 9 -1.48 -6.72 5.90
C VAL A 9 -2.97 -7.01 5.97
N PHE A 10 -3.40 -8.01 5.22
CA PHE A 10 -4.77 -8.49 5.19
C PHE A 10 -4.84 -9.82 5.91
N PHE A 11 -5.78 -9.95 6.84
CA PHE A 11 -6.02 -11.17 7.59
C PHE A 11 -7.13 -11.99 6.94
N PHE A 12 -7.15 -13.30 7.25
CA PHE A 12 -8.35 -14.10 7.00
C PHE A 12 -9.49 -13.67 7.94
N PRO A 13 -10.77 -13.80 7.55
CA PRO A 13 -11.88 -13.45 8.43
C PRO A 13 -11.81 -14.14 9.79
N GLN A 14 -11.46 -15.42 9.82
CA GLN A 14 -11.34 -16.20 11.06
C GLN A 14 -10.22 -15.67 11.97
N ALA A 15 -9.18 -15.07 11.39
CA ALA A 15 -8.11 -14.44 12.17
C ALA A 15 -8.58 -13.13 12.81
N LEU A 16 -9.40 -12.34 12.14
CA LEU A 16 -10.00 -11.14 12.72
C LEU A 16 -10.92 -11.48 13.89
N GLU A 17 -11.69 -12.57 13.77
CA GLU A 17 -12.52 -13.08 14.86
C GLU A 17 -11.67 -13.59 16.04
N ALA A 18 -10.58 -14.32 15.77
CA ALA A 18 -9.72 -14.90 16.80
C ALA A 18 -8.84 -13.85 17.52
N LEU A 19 -8.27 -12.90 16.78
CA LEU A 19 -7.46 -11.80 17.35
C LEU A 19 -8.35 -10.77 18.05
N GLY A 20 -9.60 -10.63 17.62
CA GLY A 20 -10.65 -9.90 18.32
C GLY A 20 -10.37 -8.42 18.51
N GLU A 21 -10.87 -7.88 19.62
CA GLU A 21 -10.81 -6.44 19.96
C GLU A 21 -9.39 -5.89 20.08
N ALA A 22 -8.39 -6.74 20.33
CA ALA A 22 -7.02 -6.30 20.58
C ALA A 22 -6.38 -5.62 19.34
N ILE A 23 -6.71 -6.09 18.14
CA ILE A 23 -6.13 -5.56 16.90
C ILE A 23 -6.99 -4.49 16.22
N LYS A 24 -8.29 -4.42 16.56
CA LYS A 24 -9.25 -3.47 15.98
C LYS A 24 -8.77 -2.01 15.93
N PRO A 25 -8.16 -1.42 16.97
CA PRO A 25 -7.73 -0.03 16.91
C PRO A 25 -6.62 0.25 15.88
N TYR A 26 -5.97 -0.81 15.37
CA TYR A 26 -4.89 -0.71 14.37
C TYR A 26 -5.36 -1.11 12.96
N LEU A 27 -6.61 -1.55 12.80
CA LEU A 27 -7.20 -1.86 11.52
C LEU A 27 -7.69 -0.59 10.83
N GLN A 28 -7.44 -0.50 9.53
CA GLN A 28 -7.89 0.55 8.65
C GLN A 28 -8.86 -0.04 7.62
N GLN A 29 -9.90 0.74 7.30
CA GLN A 29 -10.82 0.37 6.24
C GLN A 29 -10.40 1.04 4.94
N GLY A 30 -10.20 0.24 3.90
CA GLY A 30 -9.85 0.72 2.57
C GLY A 30 -10.73 0.10 1.47
N PRO A 31 -10.57 0.56 0.22
CA PRO A 31 -11.30 0.02 -0.93
C PRO A 31 -11.05 -1.48 -1.18
N ALA A 32 -9.88 -1.98 -0.75
CA ALA A 32 -9.50 -3.39 -0.84
C ALA A 32 -9.95 -4.22 0.38
N GLY A 33 -10.67 -3.61 1.32
CA GLY A 33 -11.12 -4.21 2.58
C GLY A 33 -10.32 -3.79 3.80
N GLU A 34 -10.63 -4.44 4.93
CA GLU A 34 -9.99 -4.20 6.22
C GLU A 34 -8.55 -4.71 6.20
N HIS A 35 -7.62 -3.86 6.61
CA HIS A 35 -6.19 -4.16 6.60
C HIS A 35 -5.47 -3.42 7.72
N MET A 36 -4.32 -3.95 8.10
CA MET A 36 -3.41 -3.34 9.07
C MET A 36 -2.23 -2.70 8.33
N VAL A 37 -1.81 -1.52 8.76
CA VAL A 37 -0.65 -0.83 8.16
C VAL A 37 0.55 -0.97 9.07
N CYS A 38 1.65 -1.50 8.52
CA CYS A 38 2.90 -1.76 9.25
C CYS A 38 4.06 -1.03 8.56
N ARG A 39 5.05 -0.60 9.34
CA ARG A 39 6.31 -0.05 8.79
C ARG A 39 7.22 -1.15 8.29
N ASN A 40 7.28 -2.25 9.01
CA ASN A 40 8.16 -3.37 8.72
C ASN A 40 7.47 -4.70 9.05
N ILE A 41 7.87 -5.74 8.32
CA ILE A 41 7.39 -7.11 8.52
C ILE A 41 8.58 -8.07 8.41
N ASP A 42 8.75 -8.91 9.42
CA ASP A 42 9.68 -10.05 9.41
C ASP A 42 8.89 -11.35 9.37
N THR A 43 9.13 -12.15 8.32
CA THR A 43 8.50 -13.45 8.06
C THR A 43 9.49 -14.61 8.20
N GLY A 44 10.70 -14.38 8.73
CA GLY A 44 11.75 -15.39 8.85
C GLY A 44 11.54 -16.41 9.97
N GLY A 45 10.58 -16.18 10.87
CA GLY A 45 10.27 -17.04 12.00
C GLY A 45 8.93 -17.76 11.90
N ALA A 46 8.55 -18.48 12.97
CA ALA A 46 7.25 -19.14 13.07
C ALA A 46 6.06 -18.16 13.12
N MET A 47 6.33 -16.91 13.52
CA MET A 47 5.38 -15.82 13.62
C MET A 47 5.81 -14.69 12.71
N PHE A 48 4.84 -14.01 12.11
CA PHE A 48 5.04 -12.74 11.44
C PHE A 48 5.20 -11.68 12.50
N LYS A 49 6.35 -11.01 12.52
CA LYS A 49 6.57 -9.84 13.38
C LYS A 49 6.28 -8.60 12.56
N MET A 50 5.48 -7.71 13.10
CA MET A 50 5.03 -6.51 12.41
C MET A 50 5.30 -5.30 13.30
N ASP A 51 5.99 -4.31 12.77
CA ASP A 51 6.25 -3.06 13.48
C ASP A 51 5.19 -2.02 13.11
N LEU A 52 4.45 -1.53 14.11
CA LEU A 52 3.37 -0.57 13.95
C LEU A 52 3.63 0.73 14.70
N ASP A 53 3.02 1.79 14.19
CA ASP A 53 2.81 3.03 14.94
C ASP A 53 1.41 3.02 15.55
N GLY A 54 1.36 3.29 16.84
CA GLY A 54 0.12 3.42 17.61
C GLY A 54 0.08 4.71 18.41
N ARG A 55 -1.02 4.90 19.13
CA ARG A 55 -1.14 5.95 20.14
C ARG A 55 -1.66 5.36 21.44
N THR A 56 -1.13 5.83 22.55
CA THR A 56 -1.69 5.50 23.88
C THR A 56 -3.05 6.17 24.08
N ALA A 57 -3.76 5.79 25.13
CA ALA A 57 -5.02 6.44 25.52
C ALA A 57 -4.87 7.95 25.80
N THR A 58 -3.66 8.41 26.14
CA THR A 58 -3.33 9.83 26.36
C THR A 58 -2.86 10.55 25.09
N GLY A 59 -2.82 9.85 23.95
CA GLY A 59 -2.49 10.42 22.64
C GLY A 59 -1.01 10.42 22.28
N GLU A 60 -0.14 9.89 23.16
CA GLU A 60 1.30 9.78 22.93
C GLU A 60 1.59 8.76 21.83
N ALA A 61 2.49 9.10 20.91
CA ALA A 61 2.90 8.21 19.84
C ALA A 61 3.78 7.09 20.42
N ILE A 62 3.42 5.84 20.11
CA ILE A 62 4.17 4.67 20.53
C ILE A 62 4.47 3.78 19.34
N SER A 63 5.61 3.09 19.41
CA SER A 63 5.96 2.01 18.48
C SER A 63 5.65 0.68 19.16
N LEU A 64 4.97 -0.22 18.45
CA LEU A 64 4.64 -1.56 18.94
C LEU A 64 5.10 -2.63 17.96
N GLU A 65 5.52 -3.78 18.49
CA GLU A 65 5.75 -5.00 17.73
C GLU A 65 4.57 -5.96 17.95
N LEU A 66 3.90 -6.37 16.87
CA LEU A 66 2.82 -7.35 16.89
C LEU A 66 3.29 -8.66 16.27
N MET A 67 3.12 -9.77 16.99
CA MET A 67 3.46 -11.10 16.52
C MET A 67 2.19 -11.90 16.23
N VAL A 68 2.01 -12.34 14.99
CA VAL A 68 0.85 -13.14 14.56
C VAL A 68 1.29 -14.42 13.83
N PRO A 69 0.54 -15.53 13.94
CA PRO A 69 0.82 -16.72 13.15
C PRO A 69 0.68 -16.41 11.65
N GLY A 70 1.60 -16.91 10.82
CA GLY A 70 1.50 -16.73 9.37
C GLY A 70 0.21 -17.30 8.76
N SER A 71 -0.36 -18.35 9.38
CA SER A 71 -1.65 -18.93 8.96
C SER A 71 -2.85 -17.99 9.11
N MET A 72 -2.72 -16.92 9.89
CA MET A 72 -3.75 -15.91 10.07
C MET A 72 -3.69 -14.81 9.01
N VAL A 73 -2.55 -14.68 8.32
CA VAL A 73 -2.31 -13.64 7.31
C VAL A 73 -2.71 -14.16 5.94
N ARG A 74 -3.64 -13.46 5.29
CA ARG A 74 -4.11 -13.78 3.94
C ARG A 74 -3.18 -13.23 2.87
N MET A 75 -2.72 -11.99 3.05
CA MET A 75 -1.94 -11.28 2.04
C MET A 75 -1.14 -10.15 2.68
N VAL A 76 0.07 -9.91 2.18
CA VAL A 76 0.89 -8.75 2.53
C VAL A 76 1.21 -7.98 1.25
N VAL A 77 0.96 -6.68 1.26
CA VAL A 77 1.23 -5.78 0.13
C VAL A 77 2.27 -4.76 0.58
N SER A 78 3.41 -4.70 -0.10
CA SER A 78 4.39 -3.63 0.11
C SER A 78 4.06 -2.45 -0.81
N ALA A 79 4.08 -1.25 -0.25
CA ALA A 79 3.96 0.00 -0.98
C ALA A 79 5.26 0.78 -0.77
N ARG A 80 5.94 1.08 -1.88
CA ARG A 80 7.10 1.98 -1.90
C ARG A 80 6.70 3.25 -2.62
N ILE A 81 6.81 4.38 -1.95
CA ILE A 81 6.64 5.68 -2.60
C ILE A 81 8.04 6.13 -3.02
N GLU A 82 8.30 6.09 -4.32
CA GLU A 82 9.47 6.75 -4.89
C GLU A 82 9.33 8.25 -4.60
N GLU A 83 10.34 8.85 -3.95
CA GLU A 83 10.28 10.22 -3.45
C GLU A 83 9.88 11.20 -4.57
N SER A 84 8.67 11.78 -4.48
CA SER A 84 8.35 12.96 -5.27
C SER A 84 9.05 14.15 -4.63
N PHE A 85 10.13 14.62 -5.27
CA PHE A 85 10.84 15.84 -4.88
C PHE A 85 9.88 17.04 -4.99
N GLY A 86 9.45 17.62 -3.85
CA GLY A 86 8.58 18.80 -3.81
C GLY A 86 7.72 18.92 -2.54
N PHE A 87 7.33 20.16 -2.19
CA PHE A 87 6.47 20.49 -1.04
C PHE A 87 4.98 20.14 -1.26
N GLY A 88 4.70 18.90 -1.69
CA GLY A 88 3.33 18.40 -1.90
C GLY A 88 2.75 17.68 -0.68
N PRO A 89 1.41 17.63 -0.53
CA PRO A 89 0.77 16.92 0.57
C PRO A 89 1.17 15.44 0.59
N ARG A 90 1.57 14.94 1.77
CA ARG A 90 2.02 13.56 1.96
C ARG A 90 0.86 12.60 1.68
N ILE A 91 1.03 11.66 0.75
CA ILE A 91 0.07 10.58 0.53
C ILE A 91 0.24 9.53 1.64
N ALA A 92 -0.84 9.27 2.38
CA ALA A 92 -0.89 8.23 3.40
C ALA A 92 -1.09 6.86 2.73
N VAL A 93 -0.46 5.81 3.26
CA VAL A 93 -0.68 4.42 2.82
C VAL A 93 -2.15 4.00 2.96
N SER A 94 -2.89 4.63 3.87
CA SER A 94 -4.35 4.49 4.01
C SER A 94 -5.13 4.85 2.72
N SER A 95 -4.50 5.60 1.80
CA SER A 95 -5.12 6.11 0.57
C SER A 95 -4.77 5.30 -0.68
N LEU A 96 -4.21 4.10 -0.54
CA LEU A 96 -3.88 3.26 -1.69
C LEU A 96 -5.16 2.84 -2.43
N VAL A 97 -5.26 3.28 -3.69
CA VAL A 97 -6.26 2.84 -4.65
C VAL A 97 -5.56 2.09 -5.78
N PRO A 98 -6.15 1.01 -6.33
CA PRO A 98 -5.64 0.40 -7.54
C PRO A 98 -5.59 1.44 -8.67
N ALA A 99 -4.45 1.59 -9.33
CA ALA A 99 -4.34 2.41 -10.54
C ALA A 99 -5.13 1.70 -11.66
N VAL A 100 -6.42 2.00 -11.79
CA VAL A 100 -7.23 1.46 -12.88
C VAL A 100 -6.64 1.93 -14.21
N ALA A 101 -6.21 0.93 -15.00
CA ALA A 101 -5.99 0.93 -16.44
C ALA A 101 -5.65 2.26 -17.14
N GLY A 102 -4.37 2.38 -17.52
CA GLY A 102 -3.93 2.90 -18.81
C GLY A 102 -4.56 4.21 -19.31
N LYS A 103 -3.79 5.31 -19.23
CA LYS A 103 -3.85 6.31 -20.29
C LYS A 103 -3.41 5.62 -21.58
N THR A 104 -4.39 5.15 -22.37
CA THR A 104 -4.21 4.84 -23.79
C THR A 104 -3.47 6.02 -24.41
N ARG A 105 -2.21 5.78 -24.77
CA ARG A 105 -1.41 6.70 -25.56
C ARG A 105 -2.18 6.88 -26.87
N ALA A 106 -2.72 8.07 -27.09
CA ALA A 106 -3.37 8.39 -28.36
C ALA A 106 -2.41 8.04 -29.50
N PRO A 107 -2.85 7.36 -30.57
CA PRO A 107 -1.98 7.08 -31.70
C PRO A 107 -1.54 8.40 -32.30
N VAL A 108 -0.22 8.57 -32.42
CA VAL A 108 0.38 9.63 -33.24
C VAL A 108 -0.09 9.39 -34.68
N PRO A 109 -0.71 10.36 -35.37
CA PRO A 109 -0.97 10.18 -36.79
C PRO A 109 0.39 10.09 -37.50
N ALA A 110 0.58 9.00 -38.25
CA ALA A 110 1.75 8.78 -39.07
C ALA A 110 1.87 9.91 -40.09
N ALA A 111 2.99 10.64 -40.06
CA ALA A 111 3.39 11.50 -41.16
C ALA A 111 3.51 10.62 -42.41
N THR A 112 2.70 10.90 -43.42
CA THR A 112 2.76 10.25 -44.73
C THR A 112 4.01 10.74 -45.47
N PRO A 113 4.96 9.89 -45.87
CA PRO A 113 5.84 10.21 -46.98
C PRO A 113 5.16 9.72 -48.27
N GLU A 114 5.01 10.58 -49.27
CA GLU A 114 5.45 10.30 -50.65
C GLU A 114 5.11 11.48 -51.57
N ALA A 115 6.04 11.75 -52.47
CA ALA A 115 6.07 12.84 -53.42
C ALA A 115 5.39 12.50 -54.76
N GLY A 116 4.83 13.53 -55.39
CA GLY A 116 4.89 13.72 -56.86
C GLY A 116 3.61 13.46 -57.66
N LYS A 117 3.15 14.49 -58.40
CA LYS A 117 3.17 14.55 -59.89
C LYS A 117 2.21 15.63 -60.46
N GLY A 118 2.82 16.68 -61.05
CA GLY A 118 2.46 17.48 -62.24
C GLY A 118 1.01 17.92 -62.58
N ALA A 119 0.86 19.21 -62.95
CA ALA A 119 0.41 19.71 -64.28
C ALA A 119 -0.13 21.16 -64.18
N GLY A 120 0.34 22.05 -65.05
CA GLY A 120 -0.16 23.42 -65.23
C GLY A 120 0.89 24.36 -65.77
#